data_AF-A0A1V5R392-F1
#
_entry.id   AF-A0A1V5R392-F1
#
_cell.length_a   1.000
_cell.length_b   1.000
_cell.length_c   1.000
_cell.angle_alpha   90.00
_cell.angle_beta   90.00
_cell.angle_gamma   90.00
#
_symmetry.space_group_name_H-M   'P 1'
#
loop_
_entity.id
_entity.type
_entity.pdbx_description
1 polymer ?
#
loop_
_entity_poly.entity_id
_entity_poly.type
_entity_poly.pdbx_seq_one_letter_code
_entity_poly.pdbx_strand_id
1 'polypeptide(L)'
;MSVKIVQDDTRPPLEFNLTQDGSPVDLTGCTVKFYMKDATSGSVKISGSTCVITDATKGKCKYLWTSSDTNTAGTYVGEVEVTFPDGKIQTGYKQIGITIRADI
;
A
#
# COMPACT_ATOMS: atom_id res chain seq x y z
N MET A 1 2.91 10.41 -4.60
CA MET A 1 2.34 10.63 -3.27
C MET A 1 3.31 10.00 -2.29
N SER A 2 3.70 10.72 -1.24
CA SER A 2 4.68 10.24 -0.26
C SER A 2 4.04 10.24 1.12
N VAL A 3 4.03 9.10 1.79
CA VAL A 3 3.51 8.93 3.15
C VAL A 3 4.66 8.97 4.14
N LYS A 4 4.44 9.63 5.28
CA LYS A 4 5.43 9.76 6.35
C LYS A 4 4.87 9.14 7.61
N ILE A 5 5.63 8.26 8.24
CA ILE A 5 5.28 7.59 9.49
C ILE A 5 6.50 7.51 10.40
N VAL A 6 6.28 7.33 11.70
CA VAL A 6 7.34 7.11 12.69
C VAL A 6 7.50 5.61 12.91
N GLN A 7 8.71 5.20 13.26
CA GLN A 7 9.02 3.82 13.60
C GLN A 7 8.10 3.30 14.71
N ASP A 8 7.69 2.04 14.60
CA ASP A 8 6.77 1.33 15.51
C ASP A 8 5.34 1.89 15.58
N ASP A 9 5.05 3.00 14.89
CA ASP A 9 3.73 3.58 14.84
C ASP A 9 2.81 2.81 13.90
N THR A 10 1.52 2.74 14.25
CA THR A 10 0.49 2.03 13.48
C THR A 10 -0.58 2.97 12.92
N ARG A 11 -0.46 4.27 13.21
CA ARG A 11 -1.35 5.32 12.72
C ARG A 11 -0.54 6.50 12.15
N PRO A 12 -1.13 7.28 11.22
CA PRO A 12 -2.37 6.99 10.50
C PRO A 12 -2.19 5.80 9.52
N PRO A 13 -3.28 5.10 9.16
CA PRO A 13 -3.21 4.06 8.14
C PRO A 13 -2.78 4.65 6.79
N LEU A 14 -2.20 3.82 5.94
CA LEU A 14 -1.84 4.22 4.58
C LEU A 14 -3.09 4.21 3.70
N GLU A 15 -3.67 5.39 3.48
CA GLU A 15 -4.80 5.57 2.58
C GLU A 15 -4.33 5.84 1.15
N PHE A 16 -4.93 5.16 0.18
CA PHE A 16 -4.63 5.36 -1.23
C PHE A 16 -5.85 5.12 -2.10
N ASN A 17 -5.84 5.77 -3.27
CA ASN A 17 -6.84 5.62 -4.30
C ASN A 17 -6.22 4.94 -5.52
N LEU A 18 -6.83 3.83 -5.95
CA LEU A 18 -6.43 3.15 -7.17
C LEU A 18 -7.12 3.80 -8.36
N THR A 19 -6.31 4.29 -9.29
CA THR A 19 -6.77 4.90 -10.53
C THR A 19 -6.02 4.31 -11.72
N GLN A 20 -6.75 4.04 -12.79
CA GLN A 20 -6.22 3.61 -14.07
C GLN A 20 -6.55 4.68 -15.11
N ASP A 21 -5.53 5.20 -15.79
CA ASP A 21 -5.68 6.28 -16.80
C ASP A 21 -6.46 7.51 -16.30
N GLY A 22 -6.36 7.80 -14.99
CA GLY A 22 -7.05 8.92 -14.35
C GLY A 22 -8.48 8.62 -13.88
N SER A 23 -9.03 7.45 -14.21
CA SER A 23 -10.33 6.99 -13.71
C SER A 23 -10.18 6.07 -12.48
N PRO A 24 -11.05 6.17 -11.47
CA PRO A 24 -11.04 5.24 -10.34
C PRO A 24 -11.31 3.81 -10.81
N VAL A 25 -10.57 2.86 -10.26
CA VAL A 25 -10.80 1.43 -10.51
C VAL A 25 -11.90 0.95 -9.57
N ASP A 26 -12.93 0.29 -10.10
CA ASP A 26 -13.94 -0.37 -9.27
C ASP A 26 -13.35 -1.63 -8.64
N LEU A 27 -13.41 -1.69 -7.32
CA LEU A 27 -12.86 -2.78 -6.51
C LEU A 27 -13.95 -3.70 -5.95
N THR A 28 -15.16 -3.67 -6.52
CA THR A 28 -16.29 -4.44 -5.99
C THR A 28 -16.01 -5.94 -6.14
N GLY A 29 -16.03 -6.67 -5.03
CA GLY A 29 -15.69 -8.10 -5.01
C GLY A 29 -14.22 -8.41 -5.29
N CYS A 30 -13.35 -7.40 -5.32
CA CYS A 30 -11.92 -7.58 -5.56
C CYS A 30 -11.15 -7.78 -4.24
N THR A 31 -9.98 -8.40 -4.34
CA THR A 31 -9.02 -8.46 -3.23
C THR A 31 -7.83 -7.56 -3.55
N VAL A 32 -7.44 -6.70 -2.61
CA VAL A 32 -6.30 -5.79 -2.77
C VAL A 32 -5.19 -6.22 -1.82
N LYS A 33 -3.98 -6.38 -2.36
CA LYS A 33 -2.77 -6.68 -1.60
C LYS A 33 -1.77 -5.54 -1.74
N PHE A 34 -1.07 -5.23 -0.65
CA PHE A 34 0.00 -4.26 -0.60
C PHE A 34 1.35 -4.96 -0.50
N TYR A 35 2.29 -4.46 -1.29
CA TYR A 35 3.68 -4.87 -1.29
C TYR A 35 4.53 -3.66 -0.97
N MET A 36 5.62 -3.87 -0.24
CA MET A 36 6.54 -2.80 0.15
C MET A 36 7.96 -3.34 0.12
N LYS A 37 8.85 -2.57 -0.47
CA LYS A 37 10.28 -2.87 -0.50
C LYS A 37 11.09 -1.63 -0.15
N ASP A 38 12.28 -1.86 0.40
CA ASP A 38 13.24 -0.81 0.65
C ASP A 38 13.66 -0.16 -0.68
N ALA A 39 13.59 1.18 -0.74
CA ALA A 39 13.80 1.92 -1.98
C ALA A 39 15.28 1.92 -2.40
N THR A 40 16.20 1.64 -1.48
CA THR A 40 17.65 1.71 -1.71
C THR A 40 18.24 0.34 -2.03
N SER A 41 17.93 -0.68 -1.22
CA SER A 41 18.42 -2.05 -1.34
C SER A 41 17.51 -2.94 -2.19
N GLY A 42 16.24 -2.57 -2.36
CA GLY A 42 15.25 -3.41 -3.06
C GLY A 42 14.70 -4.57 -2.23
N SER A 43 15.12 -4.71 -0.97
CA SER A 43 14.68 -5.80 -0.09
C SER A 43 13.18 -5.70 0.19
N VAL A 44 12.44 -6.79 -0.01
CA VAL A 44 11.00 -6.84 0.26
C VAL A 44 10.75 -6.85 1.76
N LYS A 45 9.96 -5.89 2.25
CA LYS A 45 9.53 -5.79 3.65
C LYS A 45 8.11 -6.30 3.84
N ILE A 46 7.22 -6.04 2.87
CA ILE A 46 5.85 -6.55 2.84
C ILE A 46 5.63 -7.27 1.52
N SER A 47 5.23 -8.54 1.58
CA SER A 47 5.05 -9.42 0.42
C SER A 47 3.59 -9.80 0.21
N GLY A 48 2.70 -8.81 0.08
CA GLY A 48 1.31 -9.04 -0.31
C GLY A 48 0.32 -9.14 0.85
N SER A 49 0.37 -8.17 1.76
CA SER A 49 -0.57 -8.07 2.88
C SER A 49 -1.92 -7.50 2.42
N THR A 50 -3.03 -8.04 2.91
CA THR A 50 -4.38 -7.63 2.51
C THR A 50 -4.71 -6.22 2.97
N CYS A 51 -5.23 -5.40 2.06
CA CYS A 51 -5.74 -4.06 2.33
C CYS A 51 -7.24 -4.07 2.63
N VAL A 52 -7.69 -3.05 3.36
CA VAL A 52 -9.12 -2.82 3.63
C VAL A 52 -9.67 -1.87 2.58
N ILE A 53 -10.64 -2.34 1.79
CA ILE A 53 -11.37 -1.49 0.84
C ILE A 53 -12.33 -0.60 1.62
N THR A 54 -12.25 0.72 1.46
CA THR A 54 -13.12 1.69 2.14
C THR A 54 -14.22 2.21 1.24
N ASP A 55 -13.96 2.34 -0.06
CA ASP A 55 -14.95 2.73 -1.06
C ASP A 55 -14.60 2.04 -2.39
N ALA A 56 -15.27 0.92 -2.67
CA ALA A 56 -14.97 0.08 -3.81
C ALA A 56 -15.18 0.81 -5.15
N THR A 57 -16.26 1.57 -5.25
CA THR A 57 -16.63 2.30 -6.49
C THR A 57 -15.68 3.44 -6.83
N LYS A 58 -14.99 4.00 -5.82
CA LYS A 58 -13.99 5.05 -5.99
C LYS A 58 -12.56 4.55 -5.95
N GLY A 59 -12.35 3.23 -5.89
CA GLY A 59 -11.03 2.62 -5.79
C GLY A 59 -10.28 3.00 -4.50
N LYS A 60 -10.98 3.36 -3.42
CA LYS A 60 -10.33 3.76 -2.17
C LYS A 60 -10.07 2.56 -1.28
N CYS A 61 -8.82 2.44 -0.84
CA CYS A 61 -8.37 1.43 0.08
C CYS A 61 -7.48 2.05 1.16
N LYS A 62 -7.33 1.32 2.26
CA LYS A 62 -6.35 1.63 3.29
C LYS A 62 -5.57 0.37 3.66
N TYR A 63 -4.27 0.53 3.85
CA TYR A 63 -3.42 -0.46 4.49
C TYR A 63 -3.28 -0.11 5.97
N LEU A 64 -3.52 -1.10 6.83
CA LEU A 64 -3.36 -0.97 8.27
C LEU A 64 -1.96 -1.44 8.62
N TRP A 65 -1.12 -0.52 9.10
CA TRP A 65 0.24 -0.84 9.52
C TRP A 65 0.25 -1.77 10.73
N THR A 66 1.22 -2.67 10.74
CA THR A 66 1.65 -3.38 11.96
C THR A 66 2.98 -2.82 12.43
N SER A 67 3.31 -2.97 13.72
CA SER A 67 4.60 -2.51 14.25
C SER A 67 5.78 -3.13 13.49
N SER A 68 5.66 -4.39 13.05
CA SER A 68 6.67 -5.08 12.23
C SER A 68 6.89 -4.43 10.86
N ASP A 69 5.89 -3.75 10.30
CA ASP A 69 5.99 -3.06 9.02
C ASP A 69 6.75 -1.74 9.15
N THR A 70 6.62 -1.08 10.30
CA THR A 70 7.21 0.25 10.57
C THR A 70 8.45 0.20 11.45
N ASN A 71 8.86 -0.96 11.95
CA ASN A 71 10.00 -1.13 12.88
C ASN A 71 11.39 -0.80 12.32
N THR A 72 11.51 -0.32 11.08
CA THR A 72 12.81 0.01 10.47
C THR A 72 12.73 1.36 9.78
N ALA A 73 13.42 2.35 10.32
CA ALA A 73 13.55 3.66 9.69
C ALA A 73 14.23 3.55 8.33
N GLY A 74 13.74 4.29 7.34
CA GLY A 74 14.21 4.22 5.97
C GLY A 74 13.23 4.79 4.96
N THR A 75 13.61 4.71 3.68
CA THR A 75 12.73 5.07 2.57
C THR A 75 12.34 3.81 1.82
N TYR A 76 11.05 3.67 1.56
CA TYR A 76 10.45 2.49 0.96
C TYR A 76 9.57 2.90 -0.21
N VAL A 77 9.38 1.96 -1.11
CA VAL A 77 8.39 2.06 -2.18
C VAL A 77 7.40 0.92 -2.05
N GLY A 78 6.12 1.28 -2.12
CA GLY A 78 5.02 0.35 -2.07
C GLY A 78 4.29 0.28 -3.41
N GLU A 79 3.72 -0.88 -3.69
CA GLU A 79 2.86 -1.13 -4.84
C GLU A 79 1.66 -1.96 -4.41
N VAL A 80 0.60 -1.91 -5.21
CA VAL A 80 -0.68 -2.53 -4.89
C VAL A 80 -1.08 -3.45 -6.02
N GLU A 81 -1.57 -4.64 -5.66
CA GLU A 81 -2.05 -5.64 -6.58
C GLU A 81 -3.52 -5.91 -6.30
N VAL A 82 -4.33 -5.88 -7.35
CA VAL A 82 -5.76 -6.18 -7.28
C VAL A 82 -6.01 -7.49 -7.98
N THR A 83 -6.68 -8.41 -7.28
CA THR A 83 -7.23 -9.63 -7.86
C THR A 83 -8.73 -9.45 -8.03
N PHE A 84 -9.21 -9.51 -9.27
CA PHE A 84 -10.61 -9.41 -9.64
C PHE A 84 -11.34 -10.74 -9.42
N PRO A 85 -12.67 -10.73 -9.24
CA PRO A 85 -13.46 -11.96 -9.09
C PRO A 85 -13.38 -12.89 -10.31
N ASP A 86 -13.06 -12.36 -11.49
CA ASP A 86 -12.80 -13.12 -12.73
C ASP A 86 -11.42 -13.81 -12.75
N GLY A 87 -10.65 -13.73 -11.65
CA GLY A 87 -9.29 -14.28 -11.54
C GLY A 87 -8.19 -13.44 -12.19
N LYS A 88 -8.56 -12.36 -12.88
CA LYS A 88 -7.60 -11.40 -13.45
C LYS A 88 -6.86 -10.65 -12.35
N ILE A 89 -5.58 -10.38 -12.57
CA ILE A 89 -4.72 -9.64 -11.65
C ILE A 89 -4.27 -8.36 -12.33
N GLN A 90 -4.29 -7.25 -11.60
CA GLN A 90 -3.78 -5.96 -12.03
C GLN A 90 -2.90 -5.35 -10.95
N THR A 91 -1.66 -5.06 -11.32
CA THR A 91 -0.72 -4.32 -10.46
C THR A 91 -0.80 -2.83 -10.78
N GLY A 92 -0.95 -2.00 -9.75
CA GLY A 92 -0.96 -0.56 -9.87
C GLY A 92 0.40 -0.07 -10.37
N TYR A 93 0.41 0.59 -11.54
CA TYR A 93 1.64 1.14 -12.13
C TYR A 93 2.33 2.19 -11.25
N LYS A 94 1.54 2.93 -10.46
CA LYS A 94 2.04 4.02 -9.63
C LYS A 94 2.54 3.50 -8.29
N GLN A 95 3.83 3.70 -8.02
CA GLN A 95 4.41 3.40 -6.72
C GLN A 95 4.07 4.48 -5.69
N ILE A 96 3.92 4.03 -4.45
CA ILE A 96 3.67 4.86 -3.26
C ILE A 96 5.02 5.01 -2.56
N GLY A 97 5.50 6.24 -2.38
CA GLY A 97 6.69 6.47 -1.56
C GLY A 97 6.32 6.45 -0.08
N ILE A 98 7.07 5.75 0.76
CA ILE A 98 6.88 5.71 2.21
C ILE A 98 8.20 6.07 2.88
N THR A 99 8.17 7.02 3.81
CA THR A 99 9.33 7.40 4.62
C THR A 99 9.02 7.11 6.07
N ILE A 100 9.83 6.23 6.67
CA ILE A 100 9.78 5.90 8.09
C ILE A 100 10.94 6.62 8.76
N ARG A 101 10.64 7.53 9.70
CA ARG A 101 11.67 8.13 10.55
C ARG A 101 11.82 7.34 11.85
N ALA A 102 13.04 7.30 12.41
CA ALA A 102 13.27 6.70 13.73
C ALA A 102 12.48 7.44 14.82
N ASP A 103 12.03 6.69 15.81
CA ASP A 103 11.49 7.25 17.06
C ASP A 103 12.64 7.71 17.99
N ILE A 104 12.38 8.68 18.87
CA ILE A 104 13.40 9.28 19.77
C ILE A 104 13.05 9.15 21.24
#